data_AF-A0A914XTU1-F1
#
_entry.id   AF-A0A914XTU1-F1
#
_cell.length_a   1.000
_cell.length_b   1.000
_cell.length_c   1.000
_cell.angle_alpha   90.00
_cell.angle_beta   90.00
_cell.angle_gamma   90.00
#
_symmetry.space_group_name_H-M   'P 1'
#
loop_
_entity.id
_entity.type
_entity.pdbx_description
1 polymer ?
#
loop_
_entity_poly.entity_id
_entity_poly.type
_entity_poly.pdbx_seq_one_letter_code
_entity_poly.pdbx_strand_id
1 'polypeptide(L)'
;MQETNIRLGIGFIVIFLYMLIGAMVFVRIESPLEQTLFDEYDSLRSEWELKLAGKGFDATEIDNLFANIKYMAEMGIWREQNVTADYSWSYGRAFFFAGALLTTIGKRIRDKI
;
A
#
# COMPACT_ATOMS: atom_id res chain seq x y z
N MET A 1 -41.48 -16.23 9.13
CA MET A 1 -40.07 -16.66 9.36
C MET A 1 -39.45 -17.28 8.11
N GLN A 2 -40.08 -18.24 7.42
CA GLN A 2 -39.53 -18.84 6.19
C GLN A 2 -39.27 -17.83 5.06
N GLU A 3 -40.22 -16.92 4.78
CA GLU A 3 -40.04 -15.89 3.74
C GLU A 3 -38.89 -14.92 4.03
N THR A 4 -38.69 -14.56 5.30
CA THR A 4 -37.58 -13.70 5.74
C THR A 4 -36.23 -14.37 5.52
N ASN A 5 -36.12 -15.67 5.84
CA ASN A 5 -34.89 -16.43 5.65
C ASN A 5 -34.55 -16.62 4.17
N ILE A 6 -35.56 -16.81 3.32
CA ILE A 6 -35.38 -16.90 1.86
C ILE A 6 -34.87 -15.57 1.30
N ARG A 7 -35.44 -14.42 1.71
CA ARG A 7 -34.99 -13.10 1.26
C ARG A 7 -33.55 -12.80 1.70
N LEU A 8 -33.18 -13.18 2.93
CA LEU A 8 -31.80 -13.07 3.41
C LEU A 8 -30.84 -13.95 2.60
N GLY A 9 -31.21 -15.19 2.30
CA GLY A 9 -30.41 -16.09 1.46
C GLY A 9 -30.19 -15.56 0.05
N ILE A 10 -31.25 -15.03 -0.59
CA ILE A 10 -31.13 -14.39 -1.91
C ILE A 10 -30.24 -13.16 -1.84
N GLY A 11 -30.41 -12.30 -0.83
CA GLY A 11 -29.56 -11.13 -0.63
C GLY A 11 -28.09 -11.49 -0.49
N PHE A 12 -27.78 -12.54 0.27
CA PHE A 12 -26.42 -13.05 0.41
C PHE A 12 -25.84 -13.53 -0.92
N ILE A 13 -26.59 -14.32 -1.70
CA ILE A 13 -26.15 -14.81 -3.01
C ILE A 13 -25.88 -13.64 -3.97
N VAL A 14 -26.76 -12.63 -4.00
CA VAL A 14 -26.56 -11.44 -4.84
C VAL A 14 -25.30 -10.68 -4.45
N ILE A 15 -25.08 -10.45 -3.16
CA ILE A 15 -23.87 -9.77 -2.66
C ILE A 15 -22.62 -10.60 -3.00
N PHE A 16 -22.67 -11.92 -2.81
CA PHE A 16 -21.56 -12.80 -3.12
C PHE A 16 -21.19 -12.76 -4.61
N LEU A 17 -22.18 -12.86 -5.51
CA LEU A 17 -21.97 -12.72 -6.95
C LEU A 17 -21.43 -11.33 -7.32
N TYR A 18 -21.96 -10.27 -6.69
CA TYR A 18 -21.47 -8.91 -6.89
C TYR A 18 -19.99 -8.78 -6.53
N MET A 19 -19.56 -9.36 -5.40
CA MET A 19 -18.14 -9.38 -5.01
C MET A 19 -17.27 -10.16 -5.99
N LEU A 20 -17.73 -11.30 -6.52
CA LEU A 20 -16.98 -12.07 -7.52
C LEU A 20 -16.79 -11.28 -8.82
N ILE A 21 -17.84 -10.61 -9.30
CA ILE A 21 -17.77 -9.75 -10.48
C ILE A 21 -16.80 -8.60 -10.22
N GLY A 22 -16.92 -7.93 -9.07
CA GLY A 22 -15.99 -6.87 -8.67
C GLY A 22 -14.53 -7.34 -8.67
N ALA A 23 -14.25 -8.48 -8.05
CA ALA A 23 -12.91 -9.07 -8.02
C ALA A 23 -12.37 -9.36 -9.43
N MET A 24 -13.18 -9.92 -10.32
CA MET A 24 -12.79 -10.19 -11.71
C MET A 24 -12.48 -8.90 -12.48
N VAL A 25 -13.29 -7.86 -12.30
CA VAL A 25 -13.07 -6.55 -12.91
C VAL A 25 -11.77 -5.93 -12.40
N PHE A 26 -11.53 -5.92 -11.08
CA PHE A 26 -10.30 -5.38 -10.51
C PHE A 26 -9.06 -6.13 -10.99
N VAL A 27 -9.06 -7.47 -10.98
CA VAL A 27 -7.94 -8.26 -11.51
C VAL A 27 -7.69 -7.89 -12.98
N ARG A 28 -8.74 -7.76 -13.79
CA ARG A 28 -8.55 -7.46 -15.21
C ARG A 28 -8.00 -6.06 -15.47
N ILE A 29 -8.34 -5.08 -14.64
CA ILE A 29 -7.96 -3.68 -14.80
C ILE A 29 -6.60 -3.38 -14.15
N GLU A 30 -6.36 -3.87 -12.93
CA GLU A 30 -5.17 -3.53 -12.14
C GLU A 30 -3.95 -4.40 -12.47
N SER A 31 -4.13 -5.68 -12.83
CA SER A 31 -2.99 -6.58 -13.07
C SER A 31 -2.02 -6.14 -14.18
N PRO A 32 -2.44 -5.52 -15.29
CA PRO A 32 -1.49 -5.01 -16.31
C PRO A 32 -0.60 -3.87 -15.79
N LEU A 33 -1.16 -3.00 -14.94
CA LEU A 33 -0.42 -1.91 -14.32
C LEU A 33 0.58 -2.48 -13.29
N GLU A 34 0.12 -3.42 -12.47
CA GLU A 34 0.96 -4.13 -11.50
C GLU A 34 2.18 -4.78 -12.17
N GLN A 35 2.01 -5.45 -13.30
CA GLN A 35 3.13 -6.04 -14.07
C GLN A 35 4.13 -4.97 -14.53
N THR A 36 3.65 -3.87 -15.10
CA THR A 36 4.52 -2.76 -15.51
C THR A 36 5.32 -2.19 -14.35
N LEU A 37 4.69 -2.04 -13.17
CA LEU A 37 5.34 -1.54 -11.97
C LEU A 37 6.40 -2.52 -11.43
N PHE A 38 6.16 -3.82 -11.52
CA PHE A 38 7.16 -4.84 -11.17
C PHE A 38 8.35 -4.81 -12.13
N ASP A 39 8.11 -4.71 -13.43
CA ASP A 39 9.18 -4.62 -14.43
C ASP A 39 10.04 -3.36 -14.24
N GLU A 40 9.39 -2.22 -13.95
CA GLU A 40 10.08 -0.96 -13.64
C GLU A 40 10.91 -1.08 -12.34
N TYR A 41 10.34 -1.70 -11.31
CA TYR A 41 11.05 -1.96 -10.05
C TYR A 41 12.29 -2.85 -10.27
N ASP A 42 12.17 -3.94 -11.02
CA ASP A 42 13.28 -4.85 -11.30
C ASP A 42 14.40 -4.18 -12.11
N SER A 43 14.03 -3.32 -13.06
CA SER A 43 14.97 -2.49 -13.81
C SER A 43 15.73 -1.53 -12.87
N LEU A 44 15.00 -0.77 -12.05
CA LEU A 44 15.59 0.16 -11.07
C LEU A 44 16.50 -0.57 -10.07
N ARG A 45 16.04 -1.71 -9.56
CA ARG A 45 16.79 -2.54 -8.61
C ARG A 45 18.11 -2.99 -9.22
N SER A 46 18.08 -3.52 -10.44
CA SER A 46 19.27 -4.00 -11.15
C SER A 46 20.26 -2.87 -11.46
N GLU A 47 19.76 -1.70 -11.87
CA GLU A 47 20.59 -0.52 -12.14
C GLU A 47 21.34 -0.05 -10.89
N TRP A 48 20.64 0.03 -9.76
CA TRP A 48 21.24 0.45 -8.48
C TRP A 48 22.18 -0.59 -7.90
N GLU A 49 21.86 -1.87 -8.04
CA GLU A 49 22.73 -2.96 -7.61
C GLU A 49 24.07 -2.92 -8.34
N LEU A 50 24.07 -2.71 -9.66
CA LEU A 50 25.30 -2.56 -10.44
C LEU A 50 26.11 -1.31 -10.03
N LYS A 51 25.43 -0.18 -9.80
CA LYS A 51 26.09 1.06 -9.33
C LYS A 51 26.74 0.89 -7.96
N LEU A 52 26.07 0.22 -7.03
CA LEU A 52 26.56 0.01 -5.66
C LEU A 52 27.64 -1.06 -5.59
N ALA A 53 27.49 -2.16 -6.32
CA ALA A 53 28.53 -3.18 -6.47
C ALA A 53 29.82 -2.56 -7.04
N GLY A 54 29.72 -1.69 -8.05
CA GLY A 54 30.85 -0.93 -8.59
C GLY A 54 31.52 0.04 -7.62
N LYS A 55 30.89 0.32 -6.46
CA LYS A 55 31.44 1.12 -5.36
C LYS A 55 31.96 0.28 -4.20
N GLY A 56 31.90 -1.05 -4.30
CA GLY A 56 32.44 -1.99 -3.33
C GLY A 56 31.46 -2.45 -2.25
N PHE A 57 30.14 -2.21 -2.43
CA PHE A 57 29.13 -2.80 -1.55
C PHE A 57 28.94 -4.29 -1.83
N ASP A 58 28.77 -5.08 -0.78
CA ASP A 58 28.40 -6.49 -0.90
C ASP A 58 26.90 -6.65 -1.24
N ALA A 59 26.55 -7.77 -1.89
CA ALA A 59 25.16 -8.09 -2.24
C ALA A 59 24.25 -8.06 -0.99
N THR A 60 24.75 -8.57 0.14
CA THR A 60 24.01 -8.58 1.40
C THR A 60 23.74 -7.17 1.94
N GLU A 61 24.67 -6.24 1.76
CA GLU A 61 24.50 -4.84 2.18
C GLU A 61 23.46 -4.13 1.32
N ILE A 62 23.46 -4.41 0.01
CA ILE A 62 22.47 -3.87 -0.93
C ILE A 62 21.07 -4.41 -0.61
N ASP A 63 20.92 -5.72 -0.35
CA ASP A 63 19.64 -6.30 0.07
C ASP A 63 19.10 -5.67 1.35
N ASN A 64 19.96 -5.54 2.36
CA ASN A 64 19.61 -4.90 3.62
C ASN A 64 19.20 -3.44 3.43
N LEU A 65 19.86 -2.68 2.54
CA LEU A 65 19.52 -1.30 2.25
C LEU A 65 18.07 -1.17 1.75
N PHE A 66 17.69 -1.95 0.73
CA PHE A 66 16.34 -1.90 0.17
C PHE A 66 15.29 -2.43 1.14
N ALA A 67 15.60 -3.50 1.90
CA ALA A 67 14.71 -4.02 2.93
C ALA A 67 14.44 -2.99 4.03
N ASN A 68 15.49 -2.30 4.50
CA ASN A 68 15.36 -1.26 5.52
C ASN A 68 14.58 -0.05 5.01
N ILE A 69 14.82 0.38 3.76
CA ILE A 69 14.05 1.45 3.12
C ILE A 69 12.56 1.09 3.05
N LYS A 70 12.24 -0.11 2.56
CA LYS A 70 10.86 -0.61 2.49
C LYS A 70 10.21 -0.61 3.86
N TYR A 71 10.90 -1.16 4.87
CA TYR A 71 10.40 -1.22 6.24
C TYR A 71 10.08 0.17 6.80
N MET A 72 10.98 1.15 6.63
CA MET A 72 10.74 2.53 7.09
C MET A 72 9.57 3.19 6.34
N ALA A 73 9.47 2.99 5.02
CA ALA A 73 8.36 3.50 4.22
C ALA A 73 7.01 2.89 4.63
N GLU A 74 6.97 1.59 4.98
CA GLU A 74 5.80 0.92 5.52
C GLU A 74 5.38 1.51 6.88
N MET A 75 6.33 1.94 7.70
CA MET A 75 6.07 2.69 8.95
C MET A 75 5.60 4.13 8.69
N GLY A 76 5.60 4.60 7.44
CA GLY A 76 5.29 5.99 7.08
C GLY A 76 6.43 6.96 7.38
N ILE A 77 7.65 6.45 7.51
CA ILE A 77 8.87 7.21 7.77
C ILE A 77 9.69 7.19 6.48
N TRP A 78 9.59 8.25 5.68
CA TRP A 78 10.34 8.41 4.44
C TRP A 78 10.88 9.84 4.33
N ARG A 79 12.07 9.99 3.75
CA ARG A 79 12.72 11.29 3.54
C ARG A 79 13.42 11.29 2.18
N GLU A 80 13.03 12.22 1.32
CA GLU A 80 13.62 12.36 -0.02
C GLU A 80 14.92 13.19 0.01
N GLN A 81 15.11 14.04 1.03
CA GLN A 81 16.26 14.91 1.18
C GLN A 81 16.69 15.00 2.65
N ASN A 82 17.86 15.58 2.88
CA ASN A 82 18.37 15.87 4.22
C ASN A 82 17.64 17.07 4.85
N VAL A 83 16.36 16.89 5.15
CA VAL A 83 15.50 17.88 5.81
C VAL A 83 15.28 17.53 7.28
N THR A 84 15.07 18.56 8.09
CA THR A 84 14.72 18.45 9.51
C THR A 84 13.48 17.58 9.67
N ALA A 85 13.47 16.69 10.68
CA ALA A 85 12.43 15.68 10.87
C ALA A 85 11.01 16.29 10.90
N ASP A 86 10.18 15.95 9.91
CA ASP A 86 8.73 16.19 9.97
C ASP A 86 8.05 15.01 10.65
N TYR A 87 7.59 15.21 11.89
CA TYR A 87 6.92 14.16 12.65
C TYR A 87 5.43 14.08 12.27
N SER A 88 4.97 12.89 11.92
CA SER A 88 3.59 12.60 11.50
C SER A 88 2.53 12.84 12.58
N TRP A 89 2.90 12.90 13.86
CA TRP A 89 1.99 13.05 15.01
C TRP A 89 1.94 14.47 15.60
N SER A 90 1.75 15.49 14.77
CA SER A 90 1.38 16.82 15.28
C SER A 90 -0.07 16.83 15.78
N TYR A 91 -0.41 17.72 16.73
CA TYR A 91 -1.75 17.81 17.31
C TYR A 91 -2.87 17.87 16.25
N GLY A 92 -2.69 18.69 15.21
CA GLY A 92 -3.67 18.80 14.11
C GLY A 92 -3.85 17.49 13.34
N ARG A 93 -2.75 16.79 12.99
CA ARG A 93 -2.80 15.49 12.31
C ARG A 93 -3.47 14.42 13.19
N ALA A 94 -3.19 14.41 14.49
CA ALA A 94 -3.80 13.50 15.45
C ALA A 94 -5.32 13.77 15.64
N PHE A 95 -5.75 15.03 15.67
CA PHE A 95 -7.17 15.40 15.77
C PHE A 95 -7.96 14.92 14.55
N PHE A 96 -7.45 15.13 13.33
CA PHE A 96 -8.08 14.63 12.11
C PHE A 96 -8.10 13.10 12.03
N PHE A 97 -7.04 12.44 12.51
CA PHE A 97 -7.00 10.98 12.60
C PHE A 97 -8.10 10.44 13.53
N ALA A 98 -8.25 11.02 14.73
CA ALA A 98 -9.32 10.66 15.66
C ALA A 98 -10.72 10.88 15.05
N GLY A 99 -10.91 11.99 14.33
CA GLY A 99 -12.15 12.24 13.59
C GLY A 99 -12.44 11.20 12.50
N ALA A 100 -11.42 10.77 11.74
CA ALA A 100 -11.56 9.74 10.71
C ALA A 100 -11.89 8.35 11.29
N LEU A 101 -11.41 8.05 12.50
CA LEU A 101 -11.80 6.84 13.25
C LEU A 101 -13.26 6.89 13.69
N LEU A 102 -13.69 8.01 14.30
CA LEU A 102 -15.06 8.18 14.78
C LEU A 102 -16.09 8.13 13.65
N THR A 103 -15.73 8.64 12.47
CA THR A 103 -16.59 8.66 11.28
C THR A 103 -16.53 7.37 10.45
N THR A 104 -15.76 6.37 10.87
CA THR A 104 -15.53 5.09 10.17
C THR A 104 -14.92 5.22 8.76
N ILE A 105 -14.38 6.40 8.41
CA ILE A 105 -13.66 6.62 7.15
C ILE A 105 -12.34 5.84 7.15
N GLY A 106 -11.64 5.80 8.30
CA GLY A 106 -10.44 4.98 8.47
C GLY A 106 -9.28 5.36 7.55
N LYS A 107 -9.09 6.65 7.23
CA LYS A 107 -8.02 7.09 6.32
C LYS A 107 -6.64 6.96 6.97
N ARG A 108 -5.71 6.27 6.29
CA ARG A 108 -4.28 6.29 6.61
C ARG A 108 -3.69 7.63 6.16
N ILE A 109 -2.90 8.31 6.99
CA ILE A 109 -2.34 9.66 6.74
C ILE A 109 -1.21 9.64 5.68
N ARG A 110 -1.32 8.81 4.63
CA ARG A 110 -0.33 8.66 3.54
C ARG A 110 -0.71 9.45 2.29
N ASP A 111 -2.00 9.70 2.05
CA ASP A 111 -2.48 10.16 0.73
C ASP A 111 -2.47 11.68 0.52
N LYS A 112 -1.52 12.42 1.10
CA LYS A 112 -1.49 13.89 0.98
C LYS A 112 -0.10 14.53 0.97
N ILE A 113 0.91 13.79 0.53
CA ILE A 113 2.22 14.35 0.20
C ILE A 113 2.44 14.13 -1.30
#